data_AF-G0QK84-F1
#
_entry.id   AF-G0QK84-F1
#
_cell.length_a   1.000
_cell.length_b   1.000
_cell.length_c   1.000
_cell.angle_alpha   90.00
_cell.angle_beta   90.00
_cell.angle_gamma   90.00
#
_symmetry.space_group_name_H-M   'P 1'
#
loop_
_entity.id
_entity.type
_entity.pdbx_description
1 polymer ?
#
loop_
_entity_poly.entity_id
_entity_poly.type
_entity_poly.pdbx_seq_one_letter_code
_entity_poly.pdbx_strand_id
1 'polypeptide(L)'
;KRQMKTLIITLSLFCLLLAAPKWHELSSEYTFDQYISDYSKNYAKGTREYDQRKIIFESKLQEILSHNQNTSHTYKRGINAFTDMSHQEFKQSKLGYSKGFRSSRNQQFRQLLLNNKKLLLNKSLNSPRALTGEIITQYLLQRIKDTVVHAGLSQLLQQLKVTPLFLPINT
;
A
#
# COMPACT_ATOMS: atom_id res chain seq x y z
N LYS A 1 1.91 30.41 -38.70
CA LYS A 1 0.88 29.46 -38.18
C LYS A 1 1.12 28.00 -38.54
N ARG A 2 1.54 27.64 -39.78
CA ARG A 2 1.81 26.24 -40.19
C ARG A 2 3.02 25.60 -39.47
N GLN A 3 4.07 26.40 -39.24
CA GLN A 3 5.31 26.03 -38.52
C GLN A 3 5.12 25.65 -37.04
N MET A 4 4.14 26.23 -36.34
CA MET A 4 3.87 25.90 -34.94
C MET A 4 3.12 24.57 -34.78
N LYS A 5 2.31 24.20 -35.78
CA LYS A 5 1.58 22.92 -35.76
C LYS A 5 2.52 21.75 -36.03
N THR A 6 3.46 21.91 -36.95
CA THR A 6 4.52 20.91 -37.22
C THR A 6 5.44 20.73 -36.01
N LEU A 7 5.80 21.81 -35.31
CA LEU A 7 6.63 21.76 -34.10
C LEU A 7 5.95 21.00 -32.94
N ILE A 8 4.63 21.18 -32.74
CA ILE A 8 3.86 20.48 -31.70
C ILE A 8 3.71 18.99 -32.04
N ILE A 9 3.51 18.64 -33.32
CA ILE A 9 3.39 17.23 -33.76
C ILE A 9 4.73 16.49 -33.60
N THR A 10 5.87 17.12 -33.90
CA THR A 10 7.20 16.53 -33.66
C THR A 10 7.54 16.43 -32.18
N LEU A 11 7.11 17.40 -31.35
CA LEU A 11 7.31 17.37 -29.90
C LEU A 11 6.47 16.26 -29.23
N SER A 12 5.26 15.98 -29.73
CA SER A 12 4.45 14.85 -29.27
C SER A 12 4.98 13.49 -29.73
N LEU A 13 5.60 13.41 -30.92
CA LEU A 13 6.18 12.17 -31.45
C LEU A 13 7.50 11.79 -30.77
N PHE A 14 8.17 12.74 -30.11
CA PHE A 14 9.37 12.51 -29.29
C PHE A 14 9.04 12.02 -27.86
N CYS A 15 7.75 11.94 -27.49
CA CYS A 15 7.33 11.61 -26.12
C CYS A 15 6.96 10.13 -25.91
N LEU A 16 7.37 9.21 -26.80
CA LEU A 16 7.00 7.80 -26.76
C LEU A 16 8.15 6.82 -26.47
N LEU A 17 9.33 7.29 -26.05
CA LEU A 17 10.54 6.47 -25.93
C LEU A 17 11.04 6.17 -24.51
N LEU A 18 10.22 6.33 -23.48
CA LEU A 18 10.63 6.13 -22.07
C LEU A 18 9.82 5.04 -21.36
N ALA A 19 9.58 3.91 -22.03
CA ALA A 19 9.02 2.75 -21.37
C ALA A 19 10.16 1.82 -20.97
N ALA A 20 10.26 1.50 -19.67
CA ALA A 20 11.23 0.55 -19.16
C ALA A 20 11.17 -0.79 -19.95
N PRO A 21 12.31 -1.41 -20.26
CA PRO A 21 12.35 -2.62 -21.07
C PRO A 21 11.61 -3.77 -20.40
N LYS A 22 10.90 -4.58 -21.20
CA LYS A 22 10.37 -5.85 -20.71
C LYS A 22 11.50 -6.86 -20.53
N TRP A 23 11.23 -7.92 -19.77
CA TRP A 23 12.25 -8.94 -19.45
C TRP A 23 12.94 -9.59 -20.67
N HIS A 24 12.26 -9.66 -21.83
CA HIS A 24 12.80 -10.24 -23.07
C HIS A 24 13.51 -9.21 -23.97
N GLU A 25 13.27 -7.92 -23.74
CA GLU A 25 13.98 -6.81 -24.39
C GLU A 25 15.22 -6.40 -23.59
N LEU A 26 15.31 -6.85 -22.33
CA LEU A 26 16.41 -6.53 -21.43
C LEU A 26 17.71 -7.21 -21.87
N SER A 27 18.75 -6.40 -22.10
CA SER A 27 20.09 -6.84 -22.46
C SER A 27 21.15 -6.33 -21.48
N SER A 28 22.38 -6.80 -21.62
CA SER A 28 23.54 -6.29 -20.86
C SER A 28 23.91 -4.84 -21.24
N GLU A 29 23.37 -4.31 -22.33
CA GLU A 29 23.58 -2.94 -22.79
C GLU A 29 22.69 -1.94 -22.06
N TYR A 30 21.72 -2.41 -21.26
CA TYR A 30 20.84 -1.56 -20.47
C TYR A 30 21.63 -0.87 -19.34
N THR A 31 21.78 0.45 -19.44
CA THR A 31 22.65 1.25 -18.59
C THR A 31 21.93 1.78 -17.35
N PHE A 32 22.71 2.16 -16.33
CA PHE A 32 22.17 2.82 -15.14
C PHE A 32 21.55 4.20 -15.47
N ASP A 33 22.07 4.91 -16.47
CA ASP A 33 21.51 6.19 -16.91
C ASP A 33 20.11 6.01 -17.54
N GLN A 34 19.91 4.96 -18.34
CA GLN A 34 18.58 4.60 -18.86
C GLN A 34 17.64 4.22 -17.72
N TYR A 35 18.11 3.42 -16.75
CA TYR A 35 17.34 3.07 -15.56
C TYR A 35 16.89 4.30 -14.76
N ILE A 36 17.77 5.28 -14.57
CA ILE A 36 17.43 6.54 -13.90
C ILE A 36 16.29 7.25 -14.62
N SER A 37 16.36 7.34 -15.95
CA SER A 37 15.33 7.95 -16.77
C SER A 37 14.01 7.19 -16.69
N ASP A 38 14.03 5.88 -16.92
CA ASP A 38 12.84 5.02 -17.01
C ASP A 38 12.06 4.95 -15.68
N TYR A 39 12.76 5.01 -14.55
CA TYR A 39 12.16 4.95 -13.21
C TYR A 39 12.13 6.31 -12.50
N SER A 40 12.39 7.40 -13.24
CA SER A 40 12.36 8.78 -12.71
C SER A 40 13.16 8.93 -11.41
N LYS A 41 14.35 8.33 -11.37
CA LYS A 41 15.27 8.44 -10.24
C LYS A 41 16.02 9.77 -10.32
N ASN A 42 16.44 10.29 -9.16
CA ASN A 42 17.14 11.56 -9.07
C ASN A 42 18.43 11.36 -8.27
N TYR A 43 19.52 10.99 -8.96
CA TYR A 43 20.85 10.86 -8.36
C TYR A 43 21.80 11.80 -9.08
N ALA A 44 22.52 12.64 -8.32
CA ALA A 44 23.50 13.54 -8.90
C ALA A 44 24.76 12.75 -9.32
N LYS A 45 25.13 12.83 -10.61
CA LYS A 45 26.32 12.14 -11.13
C LYS A 45 27.59 12.60 -10.40
N GLY A 46 28.49 11.67 -10.10
CA GLY A 46 29.72 11.92 -9.35
C GLY A 46 29.55 12.02 -7.83
N THR A 47 28.34 11.79 -7.31
CA THR A 47 28.12 11.64 -5.87
C THR A 47 28.32 10.20 -5.43
N ARG A 48 28.67 10.03 -4.15
CA ARG A 48 28.79 8.69 -3.53
C ARG A 48 27.50 7.88 -3.67
N GLU A 49 26.34 8.51 -3.55
CA GLU A 49 25.05 7.82 -3.70
C GLU A 49 24.87 7.30 -5.12
N TYR A 50 25.17 8.11 -6.15
CA TYR A 50 25.11 7.67 -7.54
C TYR A 50 25.97 6.44 -7.78
N ASP A 51 27.22 6.45 -7.33
CA ASP A 51 28.15 5.33 -7.52
C ASP A 51 27.68 4.06 -6.78
N GLN A 52 27.19 4.22 -5.54
CA GLN A 52 26.63 3.12 -4.77
C GLN A 52 25.42 2.49 -5.46
N ARG A 53 24.46 3.32 -5.92
CA ARG A 53 23.24 2.85 -6.60
C ARG A 53 23.58 2.20 -7.94
N LYS A 54 24.55 2.74 -8.67
CA LYS A 54 25.05 2.16 -9.93
C LYS A 54 25.62 0.75 -9.72
N ILE A 55 26.48 0.56 -8.72
CA ILE A 55 27.08 -0.74 -8.41
C ILE A 55 25.99 -1.77 -8.06
N ILE A 56 25.01 -1.40 -7.24
CA ILE A 56 23.90 -2.29 -6.87
C ILE A 56 23.08 -2.66 -8.10
N PHE A 57 22.75 -1.66 -8.94
CA PHE A 57 22.00 -1.87 -10.16
C PHE A 57 22.72 -2.82 -11.12
N GLU A 58 24.01 -2.60 -11.39
CA GLU A 58 24.80 -3.44 -12.30
C GLU A 58 24.87 -4.88 -11.81
N SER A 59 25.08 -5.08 -10.51
CA SER A 59 25.04 -6.41 -9.89
C SER A 59 23.68 -7.09 -10.08
N LYS A 60 22.59 -6.36 -9.87
CA LYS A 60 21.21 -6.88 -10.03
C LYS A 60 20.85 -7.16 -11.48
N LEU A 61 21.32 -6.34 -12.42
CA LEU A 61 21.13 -6.57 -13.85
C LEU A 61 21.76 -7.91 -14.26
N GLN A 62 23.00 -8.19 -13.84
CA GLN A 62 23.66 -9.47 -14.11
C GLN A 62 22.91 -10.66 -13.48
N GLU A 63 22.44 -10.51 -12.24
CA GLU A 63 21.62 -11.53 -11.57
C GLU A 63 20.33 -11.83 -12.34
N ILE A 64 19.66 -10.79 -12.84
CA ILE A 64 18.42 -10.90 -13.63
C ILE A 64 18.69 -11.60 -14.97
N LEU A 65 19.73 -11.19 -15.69
CA LEU A 65 20.08 -11.79 -16.98
C LEU A 65 20.42 -13.28 -16.82
N SER A 66 21.25 -13.63 -15.82
CA SER A 66 21.59 -15.01 -15.51
C SER A 66 20.37 -15.84 -15.10
N HIS A 67 19.49 -15.31 -14.25
CA HIS A 67 18.21 -15.96 -13.91
C HIS A 67 17.36 -16.20 -15.15
N ASN A 68 17.28 -15.24 -16.06
CA ASN A 68 16.44 -15.35 -17.25
C ASN A 68 17.00 -16.32 -18.31
N GLN A 69 18.32 -16.52 -18.37
CA GLN A 69 18.96 -17.50 -19.24
C GLN A 69 18.70 -18.95 -18.81
N ASN A 70 18.50 -19.19 -17.51
CA ASN A 70 18.18 -20.51 -17.01
C ASN A 70 16.74 -20.93 -17.37
N THR A 71 16.62 -21.99 -18.17
CA THR A 71 15.32 -22.53 -18.65
C THR A 71 14.55 -23.32 -17.59
N SER A 72 15.21 -23.75 -16.50
CA SER A 72 14.55 -24.46 -15.39
C SER A 72 13.67 -23.55 -14.52
N HIS A 73 13.85 -22.23 -14.59
CA HIS A 73 13.00 -21.29 -13.88
C HIS A 73 11.66 -21.09 -14.61
N THR A 74 10.56 -21.32 -13.88
CA THR A 74 9.19 -21.13 -14.37
C THR A 74 8.75 -19.67 -14.45
N TYR A 75 9.61 -18.74 -14.02
CA TYR A 75 9.34 -17.30 -14.05
C TYR A 75 10.58 -16.52 -14.51
N LYS A 76 10.33 -15.33 -15.05
CA LYS A 76 11.37 -14.38 -15.47
C LYS A 76 11.38 -13.17 -14.55
N ARG A 77 12.57 -12.58 -14.39
CA ARG A 77 12.77 -11.34 -13.63
C ARG A 77 12.88 -10.18 -14.61
N GLY A 78 12.32 -9.04 -14.23
CA GLY A 78 12.50 -7.79 -14.96
C GLY A 78 13.17 -6.75 -14.06
N ILE A 79 13.73 -5.72 -14.69
CA ILE A 79 14.11 -4.50 -13.98
C ILE A 79 12.84 -3.88 -13.38
N ASN A 80 12.97 -3.26 -12.21
CA ASN A 80 11.89 -2.57 -11.53
C ASN A 80 12.44 -1.40 -10.69
N ALA A 81 11.56 -0.62 -10.08
CA ALA A 81 11.91 0.57 -9.31
C ALA A 81 12.78 0.31 -8.06
N PHE A 82 13.08 -0.95 -7.73
CA PHE A 82 13.88 -1.37 -6.59
C PHE A 82 15.19 -2.05 -7.00
N THR A 83 15.53 -2.09 -8.29
CA THR A 83 16.74 -2.73 -8.79
C THR A 83 18.02 -2.06 -8.26
N ASP A 84 17.97 -0.78 -7.89
CA ASP A 84 19.04 -0.01 -7.26
C ASP A 84 19.10 -0.14 -5.72
N MET A 85 18.28 -1.01 -5.12
CA MET A 85 18.24 -1.23 -3.68
C MET A 85 18.88 -2.56 -3.30
N SER A 86 19.69 -2.55 -2.24
CA SER A 86 20.16 -3.77 -1.61
C SER A 86 19.00 -4.52 -0.94
N HIS A 87 19.19 -5.84 -0.73
CA HIS A 87 18.16 -6.65 -0.06
C HIS A 87 17.86 -6.15 1.36
N GLN A 88 18.87 -5.66 2.08
CA GLN A 88 18.71 -5.11 3.42
C GLN A 88 17.90 -3.80 3.40
N GLU A 89 18.23 -2.87 2.50
CA GLU A 89 17.47 -1.62 2.34
C GLU A 89 16.02 -1.89 1.95
N PHE A 90 15.79 -2.81 1.00
CA PHE A 90 14.44 -3.18 0.58
C PHE A 90 13.65 -3.77 1.76
N LYS A 91 14.26 -4.69 2.52
CA LYS A 91 13.63 -5.29 3.69
C LYS A 91 13.31 -4.27 4.78
N GLN A 92 14.20 -3.32 5.04
CA GLN A 92 14.02 -2.31 6.08
C GLN A 92 12.98 -1.25 5.71
N SER A 93 12.92 -0.85 4.43
CA SER A 93 12.11 0.29 4.01
C SER A 93 10.80 -0.06 3.30
N LYS A 94 10.70 -1.25 2.68
CA LYS A 94 9.54 -1.65 1.86
C LYS A 94 8.70 -2.77 2.49
N LEU A 95 9.24 -3.49 3.47
CA LEU A 95 8.50 -4.55 4.15
C LEU A 95 8.04 -4.06 5.54
N GLY A 96 6.73 -4.16 5.80
CA GLY A 96 6.13 -3.75 7.08
C GLY A 96 5.62 -4.90 7.94
N TYR A 97 5.83 -6.16 7.52
CA TYR A 97 5.28 -7.30 8.25
C TYR A 97 6.05 -7.60 9.53
N SER A 98 5.44 -7.29 10.68
CA SER A 98 5.91 -7.70 12.00
C SER A 98 4.99 -8.77 12.60
N LYS A 99 5.57 -9.89 13.03
CA LYS A 99 4.83 -10.96 13.73
C LYS A 99 4.20 -10.46 15.04
N GLY A 100 4.84 -9.51 15.74
CA GLY A 100 4.36 -8.95 17.01
C GLY A 100 3.18 -7.97 16.86
N PHE A 101 3.01 -7.36 15.69
CA PHE A 101 1.89 -6.45 15.45
C PHE A 101 0.55 -7.18 15.33
N ARG A 102 0.55 -8.40 14.76
CA ARG A 102 -0.65 -9.25 14.67
C ARG A 102 -1.10 -9.79 16.03
N SER A 103 -0.17 -10.14 16.92
CA SER A 103 -0.50 -10.63 18.26
C SER A 103 -1.08 -9.52 19.15
N SER A 104 -0.50 -8.31 19.13
CA SER A 104 -0.99 -7.17 19.91
C SER A 104 -2.42 -6.74 19.52
N ARG A 105 -2.72 -6.66 18.22
CA ARG A 105 -4.09 -6.38 17.72
C ARG A 105 -5.10 -7.43 18.18
N ASN A 106 -4.73 -8.70 18.12
CA ASN A 106 -5.59 -9.79 18.59
C ASN A 106 -5.74 -9.79 20.12
N GLN A 107 -4.72 -9.37 20.87
CA GLN A 107 -4.82 -9.20 22.33
C GLN A 107 -5.76 -8.06 22.70
N GLN A 108 -5.66 -6.90 22.06
CA GLN A 108 -6.60 -5.78 22.27
C GLN A 108 -8.04 -6.19 21.98
N PHE A 109 -8.27 -6.89 20.87
CA PHE A 109 -9.60 -7.41 20.54
C PHE A 109 -10.10 -8.42 21.59
N ARG A 110 -9.24 -9.33 22.05
CA ARG A 110 -9.58 -10.27 23.13
C ARG A 110 -9.91 -9.52 24.44
N GLN A 111 -9.15 -8.49 24.79
CA GLN A 111 -9.42 -7.67 25.97
C GLN A 111 -10.77 -6.92 25.83
N LEU A 112 -11.07 -6.38 24.66
CA LEU A 112 -12.37 -5.75 24.37
C LEU A 112 -13.54 -6.74 24.48
N LEU A 113 -13.39 -7.95 23.94
CA LEU A 113 -14.39 -9.01 24.08
C LEU A 113 -14.61 -9.40 25.55
N LEU A 114 -13.53 -9.51 26.34
CA LEU A 114 -13.61 -9.83 27.76
C LEU A 114 -14.27 -8.71 28.57
N ASN A 115 -13.94 -7.45 28.28
CA ASN A 115 -14.54 -6.29 28.93
C ASN A 115 -16.03 -6.17 28.61
N ASN A 116 -16.41 -6.35 27.34
CA ASN A 116 -17.81 -6.41 26.94
C ASN A 116 -18.53 -7.59 27.59
N LYS A 117 -17.94 -8.79 27.62
CA LYS A 117 -18.55 -9.94 28.29
C LYS A 117 -18.78 -9.68 29.79
N LYS A 118 -17.84 -9.06 30.49
CA LYS A 118 -17.98 -8.65 31.90
C LYS A 118 -19.07 -7.60 32.07
N LEU A 119 -19.15 -6.61 31.18
CA LEU A 119 -20.18 -5.58 31.20
C LEU A 119 -21.57 -6.20 30.99
N LEU A 120 -21.69 -7.16 30.08
CA LEU A 120 -22.94 -7.89 29.83
C LEU A 120 -23.32 -8.79 31.00
N LEU A 121 -22.36 -9.42 31.67
CA LEU A 121 -22.61 -10.21 32.89
C LEU A 121 -23.12 -9.32 34.03
N ASN A 122 -22.50 -8.15 34.23
CA ASN A 122 -22.91 -7.17 35.23
C ASN A 122 -24.29 -6.55 34.90
N LYS A 123 -24.56 -6.27 33.63
CA LYS A 123 -25.88 -5.77 33.16
C LYS A 123 -26.96 -6.85 33.27
N SER A 124 -26.64 -8.12 32.98
CA SER A 124 -27.53 -9.28 33.13
C SER A 124 -27.92 -9.57 34.58
N LEU A 125 -27.06 -9.23 35.55
CA LEU A 125 -27.39 -9.29 36.97
C LEU A 125 -28.36 -8.17 37.39
N ASN A 126 -28.48 -7.09 36.60
CA ASN A 126 -29.27 -5.91 36.93
C ASN A 126 -30.50 -5.66 36.01
N SER A 127 -30.72 -6.43 34.93
CA SER A 127 -31.99 -6.43 34.17
C SER A 127 -32.05 -7.56 33.11
N PRO A 128 -33.03 -8.49 33.14
CA PRO A 128 -32.92 -9.76 32.41
C PRO A 128 -33.49 -9.87 30.99
N ARG A 129 -33.84 -8.81 30.23
CA ARG A 129 -34.65 -9.02 28.99
C ARG A 129 -34.30 -8.37 27.63
N ALA A 130 -33.18 -7.66 27.44
CA ALA A 130 -32.94 -6.96 26.16
C ALA A 130 -31.54 -7.13 25.51
N LEU A 131 -30.80 -8.20 25.81
CA LEU A 131 -29.35 -8.21 25.54
C LEU A 131 -28.89 -8.61 24.13
N THR A 132 -29.69 -9.27 23.29
CA THR A 132 -29.15 -9.87 22.04
C THR A 132 -29.14 -8.93 20.83
N GLY A 133 -30.17 -8.09 20.67
CA GLY A 133 -30.25 -7.11 19.56
C GLY A 133 -29.40 -5.85 19.76
N GLU A 134 -29.21 -5.45 21.02
CA GLU A 134 -28.49 -4.23 21.38
C GLU A 134 -26.97 -4.36 21.16
N ILE A 135 -26.40 -5.55 21.37
CA ILE A 135 -24.95 -5.79 21.17
C ILE A 135 -24.58 -5.72 19.68
N ILE A 136 -25.40 -6.33 18.81
CA ILE A 136 -25.15 -6.37 17.37
C ILE A 136 -25.22 -4.95 16.78
N THR A 137 -26.21 -4.16 17.22
CA THR A 137 -26.39 -2.77 16.77
C THR A 137 -25.24 -1.86 17.24
N GLN A 138 -24.78 -2.01 18.49
CA GLN A 138 -23.62 -1.25 19.00
C GLN A 138 -22.31 -1.63 18.29
N TYR A 139 -22.10 -2.91 17.97
CA TYR A 139 -20.94 -3.36 17.20
C TYR A 139 -20.93 -2.78 15.78
N LEU A 140 -22.07 -2.80 15.09
CA LEU A 140 -22.20 -2.26 13.74
C LEU A 140 -21.98 -0.74 13.74
N LEU A 141 -22.51 -0.01 14.73
CA LEU A 141 -22.30 1.43 14.89
C LEU A 141 -20.83 1.79 15.15
N GLN A 142 -20.13 1.02 16.00
CA GLN A 142 -18.72 1.26 16.27
C GLN A 142 -17.86 1.02 15.02
N ARG A 143 -18.15 -0.06 14.28
CA ARG A 143 -17.45 -0.38 13.03
C ARG A 143 -17.65 0.69 11.95
N ILE A 144 -18.85 1.26 11.85
CA ILE A 144 -19.14 2.37 10.93
C ILE A 144 -18.32 3.61 11.32
N LYS A 145 -18.28 3.96 12.61
CA LYS A 145 -17.50 5.10 13.11
C LYS A 145 -16.00 4.94 12.83
N ASP A 146 -15.43 3.76 13.09
CA ASP A 146 -14.00 3.50 12.89
C ASP A 146 -13.62 3.54 11.40
N THR A 147 -14.50 3.07 10.52
CA THR A 147 -14.30 3.09 9.06
C THR A 147 -14.32 4.53 8.53
N VAL A 148 -15.22 5.37 9.04
CA VAL A 148 -15.33 6.78 8.63
C VAL A 148 -14.14 7.61 9.13
N VAL A 149 -13.65 7.35 10.34
CA VAL A 149 -12.48 8.05 10.92
C VAL A 149 -11.21 7.69 10.15
N HIS A 150 -11.00 6.43 9.79
CA HIS A 150 -9.85 6.01 8.97
C HIS A 150 -9.91 6.53 7.52
N ALA A 151 -11.11 6.79 6.99
CA ALA A 151 -11.31 7.34 5.65
C ALA A 151 -11.24 8.88 5.59
N GLY A 152 -11.03 9.58 6.72
CA GLY A 152 -10.97 11.04 6.77
C GLY A 152 -12.31 11.75 6.54
N LEU A 153 -13.43 11.03 6.60
CA LEU A 153 -14.79 11.54 6.30
C LEU A 153 -15.53 12.04 7.55
N SER A 154 -14.80 12.46 8.59
CA SER A 154 -15.36 12.85 9.89
C SER A 154 -16.36 14.01 9.82
N GLN A 155 -16.24 14.89 8.82
CA GLN A 155 -17.17 16.00 8.58
C GLN A 155 -18.56 15.53 8.09
N LEU A 156 -18.66 14.39 7.40
CA LEU A 156 -19.93 13.84 6.91
C LEU A 156 -20.79 13.22 8.04
N LEU A 157 -20.16 12.70 9.09
CA LEU A 157 -20.87 12.15 10.26
C LEU A 157 -21.57 13.21 11.11
N GLN A 158 -21.12 14.47 11.06
CA GLN A 158 -21.79 15.57 11.77
C GLN A 158 -23.09 16.02 11.08
N GLN A 159 -23.24 15.75 9.78
CA GLN A 159 -24.44 16.11 9.02
C GLN A 159 -25.56 15.07 9.12
N LEU A 160 -25.23 13.79 9.37
CA LEU A 160 -26.20 12.74 9.67
C LEU A 160 -26.58 12.77 11.16
N LYS A 161 -27.29 13.82 11.60
CA LYS A 161 -28.06 13.76 12.85
C LYS A 161 -29.24 12.80 12.64
N VAL A 162 -28.99 11.50 12.73
CA VAL A 162 -30.05 10.49 12.82
C VAL A 162 -30.67 10.66 14.21
N THR A 163 -31.73 11.45 14.28
CA THR A 163 -32.67 11.47 15.41
C THR A 163 -33.20 10.06 15.59
N PRO A 164 -32.99 9.39 16.75
CA PRO A 164 -33.69 8.16 17.02
C PRO A 164 -35.16 8.51 17.25
N LEU A 165 -36.01 8.25 16.25
CA LEU A 165 -37.45 8.37 16.36
C LEU A 165 -37.94 7.20 17.24
N PHE A 166 -37.79 7.34 18.56
CA PHE A 166 -38.47 6.48 19.52
C PHE A 166 -39.95 6.85 19.51
N LEU A 167 -40.78 6.04 18.84
CA LEU A 167 -42.22 6.06 19.11
C LEU A 167 -42.46 5.36 20.45
N PRO A 168 -43.16 5.98 21.41
CA PRO A 168 -43.53 5.31 22.65
C PRO A 168 -44.61 4.27 22.34
N ILE A 169 -44.31 3.00 22.63
CA ILE A 169 -45.35 1.97 22.75
C ILE A 169 -45.97 2.18 24.13
N ASN A 170 -47.15 2.80 24.16
CA ASN A 170 -47.97 2.84 25.35
C ASN A 170 -48.50 1.43 25.64
N THR A 171 -48.29 1.02 26.90
CA THR A 171 -48.87 -0.10 27.68
C THR A 171 -49.62 -1.19 26.94
#